data_AF-A0A952EVY3-F1
#
_entry.id   AF-A0A952EVY3-F1
#
_cell.length_a   1.000
_cell.length_b   1.000
_cell.length_c   1.000
_cell.angle_alpha   90.00
_cell.angle_beta   90.00
_cell.angle_gamma   90.00
#
_symmetry.space_group_name_H-M   'P 1'
#
loop_
_entity.id
_entity.type
_entity.pdbx_description
1 polymer ?
#
loop_
_entity_poly.entity_id
_entity_poly.type
_entity_poly.pdbx_seq_one_letter_code
_entity_poly.pdbx_strand_id
1 'polypeptide(L)'
;MATAAPPQTGQLPSSPVTAAGNHRAARIIAIVAGLLGAALAIATPLLPVTQTTAQLNWPQNGVLQSVNAPLIGYVATDLNITVPCSAAAGLAGPGKTVLLSTVPKQAPKAVDRGLLIERVNNDLLVIVRNTPVVSAPLNQVLSSACQRLTFTAHADKVTGEFVGLVTGPDADDPGKPLRGERSGYDFRPQIVGLFTDLSGPAPPGLQFSATVDSRYSSSPTLLKMLAMIVGVAMTVIALGALHVLDAADGRRVKRLLPPRWWSVSALDGLVGVVLVWWHFVGANTSDDGYILTMARVSEHAGYMANYYRWFGTPEAPFGWYYDLL
;
A
#
# COMPACT_ATOMS: atom_id res chain seq x y z
N MET A 1 101.97 -12.11 30.32
CA MET A 1 101.19 -11.20 29.45
C MET A 1 100.09 -12.02 28.81
N ALA A 2 98.85 -11.83 29.26
CA ALA A 2 97.69 -12.57 28.81
C ALA A 2 97.09 -11.92 27.56
N THR A 3 96.92 -12.68 26.49
CA THR A 3 96.21 -12.29 25.27
C THR A 3 94.75 -12.74 25.40
N ALA A 4 93.84 -11.76 25.44
CA ALA A 4 92.40 -11.98 25.52
C ALA A 4 91.83 -12.49 24.19
N ALA A 5 91.02 -13.54 24.25
CA ALA A 5 90.26 -14.08 23.13
C ALA A 5 89.07 -13.16 22.77
N PRO A 6 88.67 -13.07 21.49
CA PRO A 6 87.55 -12.22 21.07
C PRO A 6 86.20 -12.79 21.56
N PRO A 7 85.20 -11.93 21.82
CA PRO A 7 83.90 -12.38 22.31
C PRO A 7 83.15 -13.13 21.21
N GLN A 8 82.64 -14.32 21.56
CA GLN A 8 81.74 -15.09 20.70
C GLN A 8 80.43 -14.30 20.54
N THR A 9 80.02 -14.07 19.29
CA THR A 9 78.72 -13.54 18.93
C THR A 9 77.64 -14.56 19.29
N GLY A 10 77.09 -14.44 20.49
CA GLY A 10 75.94 -15.23 20.94
C GLY A 10 74.77 -15.01 19.99
N GLN A 11 74.39 -16.10 19.30
CA GLN A 11 73.17 -16.16 18.49
C GLN A 11 71.99 -15.97 19.45
N LEU A 12 71.28 -14.83 19.33
CA LEU A 12 70.08 -14.57 20.12
C LEU A 12 69.10 -15.72 19.91
N PRO A 13 68.49 -16.29 20.97
CA PRO A 13 67.52 -17.36 20.82
C PRO A 13 66.36 -16.87 19.96
N SER A 14 66.23 -17.43 18.76
CA SER A 14 65.05 -17.30 17.93
C SER A 14 63.91 -18.02 18.62
N SER A 15 63.16 -17.27 19.42
CA SER A 15 61.88 -17.77 19.91
C SER A 15 60.99 -18.01 18.69
N PRO A 16 60.40 -19.20 18.51
CA PRO A 16 59.38 -19.37 17.49
C PRO A 16 58.28 -18.36 17.78
N VAL A 17 57.74 -17.73 16.75
CA VAL A 17 56.59 -16.83 16.89
C VAL A 17 55.38 -17.68 17.28
N THR A 18 55.25 -18.04 18.55
CA THR A 18 54.04 -18.62 19.15
C THR A 18 53.05 -17.49 19.44
N ALA A 19 52.66 -16.80 18.38
CA ALA A 19 51.48 -15.96 18.35
C ALA A 19 50.67 -16.30 17.10
N ALA A 20 50.52 -17.60 16.80
CA ALA A 20 49.42 -18.05 15.96
C ALA A 20 48.14 -17.88 16.79
N GLY A 21 47.63 -16.65 16.87
CA GLY A 21 46.31 -16.38 17.41
C GLY A 21 45.33 -17.32 16.71
N ASN A 22 44.66 -18.19 17.46
CA ASN A 22 43.77 -19.18 16.88
C ASN A 22 42.48 -18.48 16.37
N HIS A 23 42.55 -17.90 15.18
CA HIS A 23 41.43 -17.21 14.51
C HIS A 23 40.33 -18.17 14.04
N ARG A 24 40.42 -19.45 14.36
CA ARG A 24 39.41 -20.46 14.05
C ARG A 24 38.03 -20.06 14.59
N ALA A 25 37.96 -19.46 15.78
CA ALA A 25 36.70 -18.98 16.34
C ALA A 25 36.07 -17.86 15.48
N ALA A 26 36.86 -16.84 15.13
CA ALA A 26 36.41 -15.75 14.26
C ALA A 26 35.97 -16.26 12.88
N ARG A 27 36.72 -17.22 12.29
CA ARG A 27 36.34 -17.86 11.02
C ARG A 27 35.00 -18.59 11.08
N ILE A 28 34.77 -19.36 12.15
CA ILE A 28 33.49 -20.07 12.34
C ILE A 28 32.35 -19.07 12.53
N ILE A 29 32.55 -18.04 13.37
CA ILE A 29 31.55 -17.00 13.61
C ILE A 29 31.20 -16.28 12.29
N ALA A 30 32.19 -15.88 11.49
CA ALA A 30 31.96 -15.21 10.21
C ALA A 30 31.12 -16.06 9.25
N ILE A 31 31.42 -17.35 9.14
CA ILE A 31 30.66 -18.28 8.28
C ILE A 31 29.22 -18.46 8.80
N VAL A 32 29.06 -18.80 10.07
CA VAL A 32 27.74 -19.10 10.65
C VAL A 32 26.85 -17.86 10.68
N ALA A 33 27.36 -16.74 11.21
CA ALA A 33 26.60 -15.49 11.27
C ALA A 33 26.31 -14.95 9.86
N GLY A 34 27.26 -15.04 8.92
CA GLY A 34 27.07 -14.63 7.54
C GLY A 34 25.98 -15.43 6.82
N LEU A 35 26.02 -16.77 6.94
CA LEU A 35 25.00 -17.65 6.35
C LEU A 35 23.62 -17.44 6.99
N LEU A 36 23.54 -17.30 8.31
CA LEU A 36 22.28 -17.03 9.01
C LEU A 36 21.71 -15.65 8.64
N GLY A 37 22.56 -14.61 8.60
CA GLY A 37 22.16 -13.27 8.19
C GLY A 37 21.62 -13.25 6.75
N ALA A 38 22.33 -13.89 5.82
CA ALA A 38 21.90 -14.02 4.43
C ALA A 38 20.58 -14.80 4.30
N ALA A 39 20.44 -15.93 4.99
CA ALA A 39 19.22 -16.72 4.97
C ALA A 39 18.01 -15.95 5.52
N LEU A 40 18.18 -15.22 6.63
CA LEU A 40 17.12 -14.38 7.21
C LEU A 40 16.75 -13.21 6.30
N ALA A 41 17.72 -12.57 5.65
CA ALA A 41 17.47 -11.51 4.68
C ALA A 41 16.66 -12.02 3.47
N ILE A 42 17.02 -13.18 2.92
CA ILE A 42 16.28 -13.83 1.82
C ILE A 42 14.87 -14.25 2.25
N ALA A 43 14.71 -14.75 3.48
CA ALA A 43 13.41 -15.16 3.99
C ALA A 43 12.48 -13.97 4.30
N THR A 44 13.03 -12.81 4.66
CA THR A 44 12.27 -11.66 5.17
C THR A 44 11.11 -11.23 4.27
N PRO A 45 11.23 -11.10 2.94
CA PRO A 45 10.12 -10.73 2.06
C PRO A 45 8.94 -11.72 2.08
N LEU A 46 9.19 -13.00 2.40
CA LEU A 46 8.20 -14.07 2.42
C LEU A 46 7.53 -14.26 3.79
N LEU A 47 8.07 -13.61 4.84
CA LEU A 47 7.51 -13.70 6.19
C LEU A 47 6.21 -12.90 6.33
N PRO A 48 5.26 -13.39 7.15
CA PRO A 48 3.92 -12.84 7.24
C PRO A 48 3.88 -11.42 7.81
N VAL A 49 2.85 -10.69 7.40
CA VAL A 49 2.49 -9.34 7.87
C VAL A 49 1.05 -9.35 8.38
N THR A 50 0.71 -8.38 9.23
CA THR A 50 -0.65 -8.15 9.71
C THR A 50 -1.24 -6.99 8.91
N GLN A 51 -2.27 -7.24 8.10
CA GLN A 51 -2.98 -6.20 7.35
C GLN A 51 -4.16 -5.67 8.17
N THR A 52 -4.35 -4.35 8.17
CA THR A 52 -5.54 -3.71 8.74
C THR A 52 -6.61 -3.57 7.66
N THR A 53 -7.66 -4.39 7.74
CA THR A 53 -8.76 -4.38 6.77
C THR A 53 -9.82 -3.32 7.10
N ALA A 54 -10.33 -2.64 6.08
CA ALA A 54 -11.40 -1.65 6.22
C ALA A 54 -12.59 -1.99 5.32
N GLN A 55 -13.81 -1.75 5.83
CA GLN A 55 -15.05 -1.90 5.07
C GLN A 55 -15.90 -0.64 5.19
N LEU A 56 -16.49 -0.23 4.07
CA LEU A 56 -17.48 0.84 4.02
C LEU A 56 -18.88 0.22 4.05
N ASN A 57 -19.60 0.46 5.15
CA ASN A 57 -20.97 -0.01 5.33
C ASN A 57 -21.94 1.17 5.34
N TRP A 58 -23.05 1.04 4.62
CA TRP A 58 -24.14 2.00 4.57
C TRP A 58 -25.48 1.23 4.54
N PRO A 59 -26.54 1.70 5.24
CA PRO A 59 -26.73 2.99 5.89
C PRO A 59 -26.07 3.09 7.28
N GLN A 60 -25.75 4.31 7.71
CA GLN A 60 -25.24 4.60 9.06
C GLN A 60 -26.37 5.17 9.93
N ASN A 61 -26.41 4.81 11.21
CA ASN A 61 -27.40 5.31 12.19
C ASN A 61 -28.88 5.11 11.77
N GLY A 62 -29.16 4.14 10.89
CA GLY A 62 -30.52 3.84 10.44
C GLY A 62 -31.19 4.93 9.61
N VAL A 63 -30.42 5.87 9.04
CA VAL A 63 -30.95 6.96 8.20
C VAL A 63 -30.39 6.93 6.79
N LEU A 64 -31.21 7.33 5.83
CA LEU A 64 -30.80 7.55 4.44
C LEU A 64 -30.10 8.89 4.34
N GLN A 65 -28.80 8.87 4.58
CA GLN A 65 -27.93 10.03 4.48
C GLN A 65 -26.73 9.69 3.58
N SER A 66 -26.37 10.63 2.71
CA SER A 66 -25.19 10.49 1.86
C SER A 66 -23.91 10.60 2.70
N VAL A 67 -22.90 9.81 2.39
CA VAL A 67 -21.60 9.79 3.08
C VAL A 67 -20.44 9.94 2.09
N ASN A 68 -19.41 10.67 2.49
CA ASN A 68 -18.21 10.85 1.67
C ASN A 68 -17.15 9.84 2.09
N ALA A 69 -16.63 9.09 1.12
CA ALA A 69 -15.58 8.10 1.33
C ALA A 69 -14.74 7.98 0.05
N PRO A 70 -13.89 8.96 -0.26
CA PRO A 70 -13.05 8.92 -1.45
C PRO A 70 -11.94 7.88 -1.32
N LEU A 71 -11.99 6.83 -2.14
CA LEU A 71 -10.96 5.79 -2.18
C LEU A 71 -9.78 6.24 -3.06
N ILE A 72 -8.57 6.29 -2.50
CA ILE A 72 -7.34 6.59 -3.25
C ILE A 72 -7.06 5.54 -4.34
N GLY A 73 -7.39 4.26 -4.06
CA GLY A 73 -7.30 3.15 -5.00
C GLY A 73 -8.41 3.13 -6.06
N TYR A 74 -9.31 4.12 -6.04
CA TYR A 74 -10.51 4.31 -6.86
C TYR A 74 -11.61 3.25 -6.71
N VAL A 75 -11.26 1.96 -6.66
CA VAL A 75 -12.21 0.84 -6.59
C VAL A 75 -12.04 0.06 -5.29
N ALA A 76 -13.12 -0.56 -4.82
CA ALA A 76 -13.06 -1.56 -3.76
C ALA A 76 -12.59 -2.93 -4.30
N THR A 77 -12.12 -3.80 -3.42
CA THR A 77 -11.78 -5.20 -3.79
C THR A 77 -13.03 -6.02 -4.07
N ASP A 78 -14.07 -5.77 -3.28
CA ASP A 78 -15.37 -6.42 -3.32
C ASP A 78 -16.45 -5.38 -2.99
N LEU A 79 -17.61 -5.50 -3.62
CA LEU A 79 -18.77 -4.64 -3.41
C LEU A 79 -20.06 -5.48 -3.48
N ASN A 80 -20.87 -5.37 -2.44
CA ASN A 80 -22.16 -6.03 -2.29
C ASN A 80 -23.24 -5.00 -1.91
N ILE A 81 -24.33 -5.00 -2.65
CA ILE A 81 -25.47 -4.09 -2.45
C ILE A 81 -26.76 -4.90 -2.45
N THR A 82 -27.59 -4.68 -1.43
CA THR A 82 -28.95 -5.19 -1.36
C THR A 82 -29.89 -4.03 -1.06
N VAL A 83 -30.88 -3.81 -1.91
CA VAL A 83 -31.88 -2.77 -1.72
C VAL A 83 -33.28 -3.38 -1.80
N PRO A 84 -34.13 -3.27 -0.76
CA PRO A 84 -35.51 -3.73 -0.84
C PRO A 84 -36.26 -2.93 -1.92
N CYS A 85 -37.07 -3.59 -2.74
CA CYS A 85 -37.70 -2.91 -3.88
C CYS A 85 -38.65 -1.79 -3.44
N SER A 86 -39.22 -1.88 -2.22
CA SER A 86 -40.03 -0.83 -1.61
C SER A 86 -39.29 0.49 -1.42
N ALA A 87 -37.95 0.49 -1.32
CA ALA A 87 -37.15 1.71 -1.23
C ALA A 87 -37.28 2.59 -2.48
N ALA A 88 -37.55 1.99 -3.64
CA ALA A 88 -37.75 2.73 -4.90
C ALA A 88 -38.99 3.63 -4.87
N ALA A 89 -39.93 3.41 -3.94
CA ALA A 89 -41.11 4.27 -3.79
C ALA A 89 -40.72 5.72 -3.46
N GLY A 90 -39.59 5.92 -2.77
CA GLY A 90 -39.06 7.24 -2.45
C GLY A 90 -38.61 8.07 -3.65
N LEU A 91 -38.44 7.45 -4.83
CA LEU A 91 -38.06 8.12 -6.08
C LEU A 91 -39.25 8.74 -6.83
N ALA A 92 -40.49 8.51 -6.38
CA ALA A 92 -41.68 9.06 -7.02
C ALA A 92 -41.78 10.59 -6.92
N GLY A 93 -41.02 11.21 -6.01
CA GLY A 93 -41.01 12.67 -5.83
C GLY A 93 -40.31 13.45 -6.96
N PRO A 94 -40.67 14.74 -7.16
CA PRO A 94 -40.01 15.59 -8.14
C PRO A 94 -38.53 15.78 -7.81
N GLY A 95 -37.66 15.68 -8.82
CA GLY A 95 -36.20 15.87 -8.70
C GLY A 95 -35.42 14.70 -8.08
N LYS A 96 -36.11 13.67 -7.56
CA LYS A 96 -35.49 12.45 -7.04
C LYS A 96 -35.30 11.43 -8.17
N THR A 97 -34.04 11.15 -8.49
CA THR A 97 -33.68 10.25 -9.60
C THR A 97 -32.77 9.12 -9.13
N VAL A 98 -31.93 9.34 -8.11
CA VAL A 98 -30.93 8.37 -7.67
C VAL A 98 -31.34 7.71 -6.37
N LEU A 99 -31.48 6.38 -6.41
CA LEU A 99 -31.67 5.53 -5.25
C LEU A 99 -30.37 5.43 -4.44
N LEU A 100 -29.29 5.12 -5.15
CA LEU A 100 -27.95 4.93 -4.61
C LEU A 100 -26.94 5.17 -5.74
N SER A 101 -25.86 5.88 -5.45
CA SER A 101 -24.75 6.08 -6.37
C SER A 101 -23.42 6.09 -5.63
N THR A 102 -22.35 5.60 -6.26
CA THR A 102 -20.99 5.68 -5.71
C THR A 102 -20.27 6.99 -6.06
N VAL A 103 -20.93 7.86 -6.83
CA VAL A 103 -20.45 9.16 -7.31
C VAL A 103 -21.58 10.20 -7.29
N PRO A 104 -21.31 11.51 -7.11
CA PRO A 104 -22.34 12.52 -7.22
C PRO A 104 -22.91 12.56 -8.64
N LYS A 105 -24.23 12.47 -8.79
CA LYS A 105 -24.91 12.39 -10.09
C LYS A 105 -24.70 13.62 -10.99
N GLN A 106 -24.36 14.77 -10.39
CA GLN A 106 -24.10 16.02 -11.08
C GLN A 106 -22.70 16.08 -11.70
N ALA A 107 -21.81 15.13 -11.37
CA ALA A 107 -20.45 15.13 -11.89
C ALA A 107 -20.46 14.75 -13.39
N PRO A 108 -19.73 15.48 -14.26
CA PRO A 108 -19.76 15.25 -15.71
C PRO A 108 -19.39 13.83 -16.16
N LYS A 109 -18.57 13.11 -15.38
CA LYS A 109 -18.10 11.74 -15.66
C LYS A 109 -18.68 10.71 -14.70
N ALA A 110 -19.79 11.02 -14.02
CA ALA A 110 -20.41 10.13 -13.04
C ALA A 110 -20.75 8.77 -13.67
N VAL A 111 -21.51 8.79 -14.76
CA VAL A 111 -21.98 7.60 -15.48
C VAL A 111 -20.81 6.77 -15.99
N ASP A 112 -19.74 7.40 -16.48
CA ASP A 112 -18.57 6.72 -17.05
C ASP A 112 -17.68 5.98 -16.02
N ARG A 113 -17.77 6.35 -14.74
CA ARG A 113 -16.81 5.93 -13.72
C ARG A 113 -17.44 5.18 -12.56
N GLY A 114 -18.62 5.57 -12.12
CA GLY A 114 -19.27 5.03 -10.92
C GLY A 114 -20.30 3.94 -11.20
N LEU A 115 -21.03 3.62 -10.14
CA LEU A 115 -22.29 2.88 -10.15
C LEU A 115 -23.41 3.88 -9.87
N LEU A 116 -24.46 3.86 -10.68
CA LEU A 116 -25.71 4.58 -10.45
C LEU A 116 -26.86 3.57 -10.46
N ILE A 117 -27.65 3.56 -9.37
CA ILE A 117 -28.97 2.94 -9.33
C ILE A 117 -29.97 4.09 -9.40
N GLU A 118 -30.51 4.33 -10.58
CA GLU A 118 -31.30 5.53 -10.86
C GLU A 118 -32.54 5.26 -11.70
N ARG A 119 -33.55 6.10 -11.51
CA ARG A 119 -34.75 6.14 -12.32
C ARG A 119 -34.46 6.96 -13.57
N VAL A 120 -34.57 6.32 -14.73
CA VAL A 120 -34.55 6.97 -16.04
C VAL A 120 -35.94 6.78 -16.65
N ASN A 121 -36.66 7.88 -16.88
CA ASN A 121 -38.06 7.85 -17.29
C ASN A 121 -38.92 7.01 -16.30
N ASN A 122 -39.49 5.89 -16.78
CA ASN A 122 -40.32 4.98 -15.99
C ASN A 122 -39.59 3.70 -15.56
N ASP A 123 -38.29 3.59 -15.82
CA ASP A 123 -37.50 2.40 -15.51
C ASP A 123 -36.49 2.69 -14.40
N LEU A 124 -36.23 1.69 -13.56
CA LEU A 124 -35.14 1.69 -12.60
C LEU A 124 -33.96 0.92 -13.20
N LEU A 125 -32.84 1.60 -13.41
CA LEU A 125 -31.65 1.06 -14.04
C LEU A 125 -30.51 0.93 -13.04
N VAL A 126 -29.72 -0.12 -13.20
CA VAL A 126 -28.40 -0.26 -12.59
C VAL A 126 -27.35 -0.09 -13.68
N ILE A 127 -26.62 1.03 -13.61
CA ILE A 127 -25.59 1.40 -14.57
C ILE A 127 -24.24 1.37 -13.87
N VAL A 128 -23.27 0.69 -14.48
CA VAL A 128 -21.89 0.63 -13.99
C VAL A 128 -20.97 0.99 -15.15
N ARG A 129 -20.16 2.04 -14.97
CA ARG A 129 -19.19 2.49 -15.99
C ARG A 129 -19.78 2.59 -17.39
N ASN A 130 -20.89 3.33 -17.51
CA ASN A 130 -21.66 3.57 -18.74
C ASN A 130 -22.24 2.30 -19.41
N THR A 131 -22.32 1.20 -18.66
CA THR A 131 -22.92 -0.05 -19.14
C THR A 131 -24.13 -0.41 -18.28
N PRO A 132 -25.34 -0.52 -18.86
CA PRO A 132 -26.50 -1.00 -18.12
C PRO A 132 -26.32 -2.49 -17.83
N VAL A 133 -26.46 -2.86 -16.54
CA VAL A 133 -26.36 -4.23 -16.06
C VAL A 133 -27.74 -4.87 -16.03
N VAL A 134 -28.70 -4.23 -15.35
CA VAL A 134 -30.09 -4.70 -15.25
C VAL A 134 -31.04 -3.50 -15.23
N SER A 135 -32.24 -3.67 -15.79
CA SER A 135 -33.29 -2.65 -15.84
C SER A 135 -34.67 -3.27 -15.65
N ALA A 136 -35.56 -2.57 -14.94
CA ALA A 136 -36.94 -3.00 -14.75
C ALA A 136 -37.90 -1.80 -14.71
N PRO A 137 -39.13 -1.92 -15.26
CA PRO A 137 -40.16 -0.90 -15.10
C PRO A 137 -40.49 -0.63 -13.64
N LEU A 138 -40.56 0.64 -13.25
CA LEU A 138 -40.75 1.05 -11.85
C LEU A 138 -42.04 0.50 -11.25
N ASN A 139 -43.11 0.36 -12.04
CA ASN A 139 -44.36 -0.26 -11.59
C ASN A 139 -44.19 -1.75 -11.24
N GLN A 140 -43.33 -2.48 -11.95
CA GLN A 140 -43.00 -3.87 -11.63
C GLN A 140 -42.08 -3.96 -10.41
N VAL A 141 -41.11 -3.04 -10.29
CA VAL A 141 -40.25 -2.93 -9.10
C VAL A 141 -41.07 -2.64 -7.84
N LEU A 142 -42.12 -1.82 -7.94
CA LEU A 142 -43.00 -1.52 -6.80
C LEU A 142 -44.11 -2.56 -6.58
N SER A 143 -44.19 -3.59 -7.42
CA SER A 143 -45.16 -4.67 -7.26
C SER A 143 -44.75 -5.62 -6.12
N SER A 144 -45.70 -6.42 -5.63
CA SER A 144 -45.45 -7.46 -4.63
C SER A 144 -44.52 -8.58 -5.11
N ALA A 145 -44.27 -8.68 -6.42
CA ALA A 145 -43.37 -9.69 -6.98
C ALA A 145 -41.89 -9.35 -6.74
N CYS A 146 -41.52 -8.06 -6.70
CA CYS A 146 -40.13 -7.65 -6.48
C CYS A 146 -39.79 -7.65 -4.99
N GLN A 147 -38.87 -8.53 -4.59
CA GLN A 147 -38.45 -8.63 -3.19
C GLN A 147 -37.32 -7.65 -2.89
N ARG A 148 -36.24 -7.72 -3.66
CA ARG A 148 -35.03 -6.89 -3.51
C ARG A 148 -34.23 -6.82 -4.80
N LEU A 149 -33.50 -5.73 -4.96
CA LEU A 149 -32.41 -5.59 -5.91
C LEU A 149 -31.11 -6.03 -5.23
N THR A 150 -30.40 -6.99 -5.82
CA THR A 150 -29.05 -7.36 -5.41
C THR A 150 -28.05 -6.99 -6.49
N PHE A 151 -26.94 -6.40 -6.11
CA PHE A 151 -25.84 -6.08 -7.00
C PHE A 151 -24.50 -6.47 -6.38
N THR A 152 -23.64 -7.10 -7.16
CA THR A 152 -22.30 -7.52 -6.76
C THR A 152 -21.28 -7.07 -7.80
N ALA A 153 -20.11 -6.64 -7.34
CA ALA A 153 -19.01 -6.25 -8.22
C ALA A 153 -17.68 -6.83 -7.75
N HIS A 154 -17.11 -7.66 -8.60
CA HIS A 154 -15.78 -8.25 -8.48
C HIS A 154 -14.95 -7.88 -9.72
N ALA A 155 -13.65 -8.16 -9.68
CA ALA A 155 -12.73 -7.80 -10.75
C ALA A 155 -12.98 -8.59 -12.05
N ASP A 156 -13.52 -9.80 -11.95
CA ASP A 156 -13.83 -10.69 -13.08
C ASP A 156 -15.19 -10.39 -13.71
N LYS A 157 -16.18 -10.02 -12.88
CA LYS A 157 -17.54 -9.72 -13.33
C LYS A 157 -18.35 -8.86 -12.35
N VAL A 158 -19.38 -8.22 -12.91
CA VAL A 158 -20.44 -7.53 -12.14
C VAL A 158 -21.79 -8.17 -12.45
N THR A 159 -22.64 -8.29 -11.44
CA THR A 159 -23.97 -8.90 -11.57
C THR A 159 -25.01 -8.03 -10.86
N GLY A 160 -26.16 -7.83 -11.50
CA GLY A 160 -27.35 -7.20 -10.91
C GLY A 160 -28.59 -8.07 -11.12
N GLU A 161 -29.47 -8.16 -10.14
CA GLU A 161 -30.69 -8.96 -10.20
C GLU A 161 -31.83 -8.31 -9.42
N PHE A 162 -33.00 -8.21 -10.06
CA PHE A 162 -34.26 -7.91 -9.37
C PHE A 162 -34.92 -9.21 -8.93
N VAL A 163 -34.64 -9.64 -7.69
CA VAL A 163 -35.10 -10.91 -7.15
C VAL A 163 -36.63 -10.94 -7.08
N GLY A 164 -37.22 -11.95 -7.72
CA GLY A 164 -38.67 -12.16 -7.82
C GLY A 164 -39.30 -11.63 -9.11
N LEU A 165 -38.59 -10.80 -9.89
CA LEU A 165 -39.00 -10.43 -11.24
C LEU A 165 -38.42 -11.41 -12.26
N VAL A 166 -39.14 -11.59 -13.36
CA VAL A 166 -38.71 -12.40 -14.50
C VAL A 166 -38.68 -11.55 -15.77
N THR A 167 -37.88 -11.98 -16.74
CA THR A 167 -37.82 -11.38 -18.08
C THR A 167 -39.17 -11.46 -18.78
N GLY A 168 -39.52 -10.36 -19.46
CA GLY A 168 -40.77 -10.24 -20.19
C GLY A 168 -40.85 -11.15 -21.43
N PRO A 169 -42.03 -11.24 -22.05
CA PRO A 169 -42.27 -12.07 -23.23
C PRO A 169 -41.45 -11.65 -24.46
N ASP A 170 -41.04 -10.38 -24.53
CA ASP A 170 -40.29 -9.82 -25.66
C ASP A 170 -38.77 -9.95 -25.52
N ALA A 171 -38.28 -10.56 -24.44
CA ALA A 171 -36.85 -10.78 -24.20
C ALA A 171 -36.36 -12.07 -24.90
N ASP A 172 -35.06 -12.16 -25.15
CA ASP A 172 -34.44 -13.35 -25.78
C ASP A 172 -34.70 -14.65 -25.00
N ASP A 173 -34.84 -14.54 -23.67
CA ASP A 173 -35.12 -15.66 -22.76
C ASP A 173 -36.30 -15.34 -21.82
N PRO A 174 -37.56 -15.48 -22.25
CA PRO A 174 -38.72 -15.17 -21.42
C PRO A 174 -38.85 -16.07 -20.17
N GLY A 175 -39.30 -15.51 -19.05
CA GLY A 175 -39.58 -16.26 -17.83
C GLY A 175 -38.36 -16.66 -16.99
N LYS A 176 -37.13 -16.29 -17.40
CA LYS A 176 -35.92 -16.42 -16.56
C LYS A 176 -35.87 -15.30 -15.51
N PRO A 177 -35.14 -15.48 -14.39
CA PRO A 177 -34.93 -14.41 -13.42
C PRO A 177 -34.38 -13.14 -14.10
N LEU A 178 -34.91 -11.97 -13.72
CA LEU A 178 -34.49 -10.69 -14.26
C LEU A 178 -33.11 -10.31 -13.71
N ARG A 179 -32.08 -10.87 -14.35
CA ARG A 179 -30.67 -10.76 -13.97
C ARG A 179 -29.83 -10.35 -15.17
N GLY A 180 -28.84 -9.50 -14.92
CA GLY A 180 -27.82 -9.13 -15.88
C GLY A 180 -26.42 -9.33 -15.33
N GLU A 181 -25.51 -9.72 -16.21
CA GLU A 181 -24.09 -9.93 -15.90
C GLU A 181 -23.23 -9.25 -16.98
N ARG A 182 -22.09 -8.70 -16.56
CA ARG A 182 -21.02 -8.23 -17.45
C ARG A 182 -19.70 -8.81 -16.96
N SER A 183 -18.98 -9.46 -17.87
CA SER A 183 -17.69 -10.10 -17.63
C SER A 183 -16.74 -9.81 -18.79
N GLY A 184 -15.49 -10.28 -18.70
CA GLY A 184 -14.46 -10.06 -19.74
C GLY A 184 -13.76 -8.71 -19.65
N TYR A 185 -14.09 -7.89 -18.64
CA TYR A 185 -13.42 -6.63 -18.31
C TYR A 185 -13.67 -6.29 -16.83
N ASP A 186 -12.78 -5.50 -16.21
CA ASP A 186 -12.94 -5.05 -14.83
C ASP A 186 -13.92 -3.86 -14.76
N PHE A 187 -15.17 -4.19 -14.41
CA PHE A 187 -16.27 -3.23 -14.32
C PHE A 187 -16.43 -2.63 -12.91
N ARG A 188 -15.52 -2.87 -11.95
CA ARG A 188 -15.69 -2.32 -10.59
C ARG A 188 -15.85 -0.80 -10.62
N PRO A 189 -16.88 -0.24 -9.94
CA PRO A 189 -17.16 1.19 -10.00
C PRO A 189 -16.16 1.98 -9.16
N GLN A 190 -15.86 3.20 -9.61
CA GLN A 190 -15.16 4.17 -8.78
C GLN A 190 -16.06 4.59 -7.60
N ILE A 191 -15.50 4.65 -6.40
CA ILE A 191 -16.19 5.05 -5.18
C ILE A 191 -15.56 6.32 -4.63
N VAL A 192 -16.34 7.41 -4.63
CA VAL A 192 -15.98 8.66 -3.95
C VAL A 192 -16.84 8.93 -2.70
N GLY A 193 -17.84 8.10 -2.49
CA GLY A 193 -18.84 8.19 -1.43
C GLY A 193 -20.09 7.41 -1.82
N LEU A 194 -21.11 7.50 -0.99
CA LEU A 194 -22.42 6.88 -1.18
C LEU A 194 -23.44 8.01 -1.18
N PHE A 195 -24.14 8.18 -2.30
CA PHE A 195 -25.03 9.30 -2.55
C PHE A 195 -26.45 8.79 -2.84
N THR A 196 -27.45 9.47 -2.29
CA THR A 196 -28.87 9.15 -2.50
C THR A 196 -29.69 10.44 -2.51
N ASP A 197 -30.76 10.49 -3.31
CA ASP A 197 -31.77 11.56 -3.24
C ASP A 197 -32.88 11.24 -2.21
N LEU A 198 -32.83 10.05 -1.62
CA LEU A 198 -33.77 9.65 -0.58
C LEU A 198 -33.39 10.28 0.76
N SER A 199 -34.39 10.41 1.63
CA SER A 199 -34.24 10.96 2.97
C SER A 199 -35.18 10.24 3.93
N GLY A 200 -34.89 10.32 5.22
CA GLY A 200 -35.68 9.68 6.28
C GLY A 200 -35.08 8.35 6.75
N PRO A 201 -35.86 7.54 7.49
CA PRO A 201 -35.41 6.26 8.02
C PRO A 201 -35.04 5.26 6.91
N ALA A 202 -33.94 4.54 7.10
CA ALA A 202 -33.55 3.48 6.18
C ALA A 202 -34.46 2.25 6.37
N PRO A 203 -35.04 1.70 5.28
CA PRO A 203 -35.87 0.51 5.36
C PRO A 203 -35.04 -0.73 5.73
N PRO A 204 -35.62 -1.72 6.41
CA PRO A 204 -34.94 -2.97 6.73
C PRO A 204 -34.52 -3.71 5.45
N GLY A 205 -33.33 -4.33 5.47
CA GLY A 205 -32.78 -5.06 4.34
C GLY A 205 -31.99 -4.20 3.34
N LEU A 206 -32.00 -2.87 3.48
CA LEU A 206 -31.13 -1.99 2.70
C LEU A 206 -29.71 -2.02 3.27
N GLN A 207 -28.77 -2.54 2.48
CA GLN A 207 -27.39 -2.77 2.87
C GLN A 207 -26.46 -2.51 1.68
N PHE A 208 -25.38 -1.78 1.95
CA PHE A 208 -24.25 -1.60 1.08
C PHE A 208 -23.00 -1.98 1.88
N SER A 209 -22.15 -2.82 1.32
CA SER A 209 -20.87 -3.18 1.90
C SER A 209 -19.79 -3.19 0.81
N ALA A 210 -18.72 -2.43 1.01
CA ALA A 210 -17.57 -2.42 0.11
C ALA A 210 -16.28 -2.65 0.91
N THR A 211 -15.49 -3.65 0.49
CA THR A 211 -14.19 -3.95 1.12
C THR A 211 -13.10 -3.06 0.49
N VAL A 212 -12.61 -2.09 1.25
CA VAL A 212 -11.60 -1.13 0.80
C VAL A 212 -10.28 -1.85 0.58
N ASP A 213 -9.63 -1.56 -0.55
CA ASP A 213 -8.29 -2.07 -0.82
C ASP A 213 -7.25 -1.44 0.11
N SER A 214 -6.90 -2.18 1.15
CA SER A 214 -5.99 -1.77 2.23
C SER A 214 -4.69 -2.58 2.19
N ARG A 215 -4.32 -3.15 1.03
CA ARG A 215 -3.21 -4.11 0.91
C ARG A 215 -1.85 -3.58 1.36
N TYR A 216 -1.65 -2.26 1.32
CA TYR A 216 -0.40 -1.62 1.74
C TYR A 216 -0.42 -1.19 3.21
N SER A 217 -1.60 -1.11 3.83
CA SER A 217 -1.77 -0.78 5.25
C SER A 217 -1.50 -2.02 6.11
N SER A 218 -0.23 -2.30 6.33
CA SER A 218 0.22 -3.49 7.05
C SER A 218 1.33 -3.19 8.05
N SER A 219 1.46 -4.04 9.06
CA SER A 219 2.56 -4.02 10.01
C SER A 219 3.28 -5.38 10.04
N PRO A 220 4.59 -5.42 10.31
CA PRO A 220 5.32 -6.67 10.41
C PRO A 220 4.83 -7.49 11.60
N THR A 221 4.66 -8.80 11.42
CA THR A 221 4.40 -9.72 12.54
C THR A 221 5.61 -9.80 13.47
N LEU A 222 5.42 -10.31 14.69
CA LEU A 222 6.53 -10.55 15.63
C LEU A 222 7.62 -11.43 15.00
N LEU A 223 7.24 -12.46 14.24
CA LEU A 223 8.19 -13.34 13.55
C LEU A 223 9.03 -12.55 12.53
N LYS A 224 8.38 -11.73 11.70
CA LYS A 224 9.08 -10.88 10.72
C LYS A 224 9.99 -9.86 11.40
N MET A 225 9.53 -9.23 12.49
CA MET A 225 10.33 -8.30 13.29
C MET A 225 11.58 -8.97 13.87
N LEU A 226 11.42 -10.15 14.49
CA LEU A 226 12.55 -10.90 15.05
C LEU A 226 13.54 -11.31 13.95
N ALA A 227 13.05 -11.80 12.80
CA ALA A 227 13.91 -12.16 11.68
C ALA A 227 14.72 -10.97 11.14
N MET A 228 14.11 -9.77 11.04
CA MET A 228 14.81 -8.56 10.63
C MET A 228 15.88 -8.13 11.65
N ILE A 229 15.52 -8.07 12.94
CA ILE A 229 16.44 -7.69 14.02
C ILE A 229 17.61 -8.66 14.10
N VAL A 230 17.33 -9.97 14.12
CA VAL A 230 18.38 -11.00 14.19
C VAL A 230 19.21 -11.01 12.91
N GLY A 231 18.60 -10.85 11.72
CA GLY A 231 19.32 -10.79 10.45
C GLY A 231 20.32 -9.64 10.39
N VAL A 232 19.91 -8.43 10.82
CA VAL A 232 20.80 -7.27 10.93
C VAL A 232 21.89 -7.51 11.96
N ALA A 233 21.55 -8.01 13.16
CA ALA A 233 22.54 -8.32 14.19
C ALA A 233 23.57 -9.37 13.73
N MET A 234 23.13 -10.43 13.05
CA MET A 234 24.01 -11.45 12.46
C MET A 234 24.94 -10.85 11.40
N THR A 235 24.43 -9.92 10.60
CA THR A 235 25.24 -9.21 9.60
C THR A 235 26.35 -8.38 10.25
N VAL A 236 26.01 -7.62 11.30
CA VAL A 236 27.00 -6.85 12.07
C VAL A 236 28.04 -7.76 12.74
N ILE A 237 27.61 -8.89 13.32
CA ILE A 237 28.52 -9.89 13.91
C ILE A 237 29.44 -10.49 12.85
N ALA A 238 28.91 -10.83 11.67
CA ALA A 238 29.69 -11.38 10.57
C ALA A 238 30.75 -10.37 10.08
N LEU A 239 30.39 -9.09 9.93
CA LEU A 239 31.33 -8.03 9.55
C LEU A 239 32.37 -7.77 10.65
N GLY A 240 31.99 -7.82 11.91
CA GLY A 240 32.93 -7.72 13.03
C GLY A 240 33.92 -8.88 13.07
N ALA A 241 33.45 -10.11 12.84
CA ALA A 241 34.32 -11.28 12.74
C ALA A 241 35.24 -11.21 11.52
N LEU A 242 34.74 -10.72 10.38
CA LEU A 242 35.53 -10.44 9.18
C LEU A 242 36.62 -9.41 9.47
N HIS A 243 36.29 -8.31 10.16
CA HIS A 243 37.27 -7.31 10.57
C HIS A 243 38.40 -7.88 11.44
N VAL A 244 38.09 -8.80 12.36
CA VAL A 244 39.09 -9.49 13.18
C VAL A 244 40.00 -10.40 12.33
N LEU A 245 39.44 -11.03 11.29
CA LEU A 245 40.22 -11.83 10.33
C LEU A 245 41.12 -10.93 9.48
N ASP A 246 40.63 -9.79 8.99
CA ASP A 246 41.42 -8.83 8.21
C ASP A 246 42.57 -8.23 9.03
N ALA A 247 42.38 -8.07 10.34
CA ALA A 247 43.42 -7.60 11.25
C ALA A 247 44.51 -8.66 11.55
N ALA A 248 44.30 -9.93 11.17
CA ALA A 248 45.26 -11.01 11.42
C ALA A 248 46.58 -10.84 10.64
N ASP A 249 46.56 -10.10 9.53
CA ASP A 249 47.76 -9.78 8.72
C ASP A 249 48.74 -8.81 9.43
N GLY A 250 48.46 -8.42 10.68
CA GLY A 250 49.33 -7.59 11.51
C GLY A 250 49.37 -6.10 11.12
N ARG A 251 48.62 -5.72 10.07
CA ARG A 251 48.47 -4.33 9.62
C ARG A 251 47.48 -3.60 10.52
N ARG A 252 48.01 -2.87 11.51
CA ARG A 252 47.19 -2.00 12.37
C ARG A 252 46.73 -0.75 11.62
N VAL A 253 45.47 -0.37 11.79
CA VAL A 253 44.98 0.95 11.40
C VAL A 253 45.67 1.99 12.29
N LYS A 254 46.64 2.72 11.73
CA LYS A 254 47.39 3.74 12.48
C LYS A 254 46.61 5.05 12.66
N ARG A 255 45.72 5.38 11.73
CA ARG A 255 44.83 6.55 11.78
C ARG A 255 43.52 6.21 11.05
N LEU A 256 42.40 6.56 11.67
CA LEU A 256 41.08 6.41 11.04
C LEU A 256 40.87 7.42 9.91
N LEU A 257 41.30 8.67 10.14
CA LEU A 257 41.19 9.76 9.19
C LEU A 257 42.57 10.19 8.67
N PRO A 258 42.69 10.64 7.42
CA PRO A 258 43.95 11.16 6.88
C PRO A 258 44.48 12.36 7.70
N PRO A 259 45.80 12.60 7.73
CA PRO A 259 46.40 13.74 8.47
C PRO A 259 45.84 15.11 8.08
N ARG A 260 45.36 15.26 6.85
CA ARG A 260 44.83 16.52 6.29
C ARG A 260 43.34 16.72 6.55
N TRP A 261 42.67 15.81 7.24
CA TRP A 261 41.22 15.89 7.46
C TRP A 261 40.78 17.17 8.18
N TRP A 262 41.65 17.70 9.06
CA TRP A 262 41.39 18.91 9.84
C TRP A 262 42.10 20.15 9.31
N SER A 263 42.73 20.08 8.13
CA SER A 263 43.34 21.25 7.49
C SER A 263 42.37 21.87 6.51
N VAL A 264 42.09 23.18 6.65
CA VAL A 264 41.23 23.94 5.75
C VAL A 264 42.10 24.73 4.76
N SER A 265 41.83 24.57 3.47
CA SER A 265 42.44 25.37 2.40
C SER A 265 41.51 26.51 1.96
N ALA A 266 42.07 27.50 1.25
CA ALA A 266 41.27 28.58 0.68
C ALA A 266 40.21 28.07 -0.32
N LEU A 267 40.50 26.97 -1.03
CA LEU A 267 39.55 26.33 -1.94
C LEU A 267 38.36 25.72 -1.18
N ASP A 268 38.61 25.09 -0.02
CA ASP A 268 37.54 24.55 0.84
C ASP A 268 36.62 25.68 1.33
N GLY A 269 37.21 26.82 1.71
CA GLY A 269 36.46 28.03 2.06
C GLY A 269 35.61 28.55 0.91
N LEU A 270 36.17 28.65 -0.30
CA LEU A 270 35.43 29.08 -1.49
C LEU A 270 34.24 28.16 -1.80
N VAL A 271 34.47 26.83 -1.83
CA VAL A 271 33.40 25.86 -2.08
C VAL A 271 32.33 25.93 -0.99
N GLY A 272 32.74 26.02 0.28
CA GLY A 272 31.82 26.17 1.40
C GLY A 272 30.94 27.43 1.29
N VAL A 273 31.54 28.58 0.97
CA VAL A 273 30.80 29.84 0.78
C VAL A 273 29.81 29.72 -0.39
N VAL A 274 30.22 29.14 -1.52
CA VAL A 274 29.33 28.96 -2.68
C VAL A 274 28.16 28.03 -2.35
N LEU A 275 28.41 26.91 -1.65
CA LEU A 275 27.35 25.97 -1.24
C LEU A 275 26.36 26.60 -0.26
N VAL A 276 26.86 27.33 0.75
CA VAL A 276 26.00 28.03 1.72
C VAL A 276 25.21 29.13 1.05
N TRP A 277 25.85 29.94 0.20
CA TRP A 277 25.15 30.98 -0.58
C TRP A 277 24.04 30.36 -1.44
N TRP A 278 24.37 29.32 -2.21
CA TRP A 278 23.41 28.62 -3.06
C TRP A 278 22.27 27.97 -2.26
N HIS A 279 22.51 27.50 -1.04
CA HIS A 279 21.44 26.94 -0.19
C HIS A 279 20.33 27.96 0.11
N PHE A 280 20.65 29.25 0.25
CA PHE A 280 19.67 30.29 0.56
C PHE A 280 19.06 30.96 -0.67
N VAL A 281 19.85 31.18 -1.75
CA VAL A 281 19.39 31.93 -2.93
C VAL A 281 19.27 31.10 -4.21
N GLY A 282 19.73 29.85 -4.18
CA GLY A 282 19.72 28.95 -5.31
C GLY A 282 18.32 28.42 -5.64
N ALA A 283 18.15 27.98 -6.88
CA ALA A 283 16.90 27.38 -7.32
C ALA A 283 16.77 25.94 -6.79
N ASN A 284 15.55 25.60 -6.35
CA ASN A 284 15.13 24.27 -5.95
C ASN A 284 14.89 23.36 -7.17
N THR A 285 14.74 22.05 -6.92
CA THR A 285 14.41 21.09 -7.98
C THR A 285 12.89 21.03 -8.20
N SER A 286 12.46 20.43 -9.32
CA SER A 286 11.04 20.33 -9.67
C SER A 286 10.23 19.43 -8.73
N ASP A 287 10.88 18.45 -8.08
CA ASP A 287 10.22 17.39 -7.33
C ASP A 287 10.29 17.59 -5.81
N ASP A 288 10.88 18.70 -5.34
CA ASP A 288 11.02 18.99 -3.91
C ASP A 288 9.64 19.01 -3.21
N GLY A 289 8.64 19.64 -3.83
CA GLY A 289 7.27 19.68 -3.32
C GLY A 289 6.54 18.32 -3.39
N TYR A 290 6.92 17.48 -4.35
CA TYR A 290 6.36 16.15 -4.54
C TYR A 290 6.80 15.23 -3.38
N ILE A 291 8.11 15.14 -3.15
CA ILE A 291 8.72 14.33 -2.09
C ILE A 291 8.33 14.84 -0.71
N LEU A 292 8.37 16.16 -0.48
CA LEU A 292 8.02 16.74 0.81
C LEU A 292 6.58 16.41 1.22
N THR A 293 5.65 16.44 0.26
CA THR A 293 4.25 16.13 0.53
C THR A 293 4.07 14.65 0.85
N MET A 294 4.73 13.76 0.12
CA MET A 294 4.72 12.32 0.39
C MET A 294 5.28 11.99 1.76
N ALA A 295 6.44 12.54 2.12
CA ALA A 295 7.03 12.37 3.45
C ALA A 295 6.07 12.83 4.55
N ARG A 296 5.48 14.03 4.42
CA ARG A 296 4.57 14.61 5.42
C ARG A 296 3.31 13.76 5.68
N VAL A 297 2.74 13.12 4.66
CA VAL A 297 1.51 12.32 4.81
C VAL A 297 1.78 10.86 5.18
N SER A 298 3.02 10.39 5.01
CA SER A 298 3.40 8.98 5.19
C SER A 298 3.15 8.47 6.61
N GLU A 299 3.41 9.28 7.63
CA GLU A 299 3.20 8.90 9.04
C GLU A 299 1.74 8.59 9.33
N HIS A 300 0.81 9.41 8.83
CA HIS A 300 -0.62 9.17 8.99
C HIS A 300 -1.12 8.02 8.12
N ALA A 301 -0.59 7.88 6.91
CA ALA A 301 -0.93 6.78 6.00
C ALA A 301 -0.46 5.41 6.52
N GLY A 302 0.63 5.39 7.29
CA GLY A 302 1.28 4.17 7.81
C GLY A 302 2.14 3.45 6.77
N TYR A 303 2.37 4.05 5.60
CA TYR A 303 3.28 3.57 4.56
C TYR A 303 3.66 4.70 3.59
N MET A 304 4.79 4.56 2.88
CA MET A 304 5.30 5.56 1.93
C MET A 304 4.61 5.46 0.57
N ALA A 305 3.39 6.02 0.47
CA ALA A 305 2.60 6.05 -0.75
C ALA A 305 3.13 7.05 -1.79
N ASN A 306 3.05 6.71 -3.08
CA ASN A 306 3.06 7.72 -4.12
C ASN A 306 1.75 8.51 -4.03
N TYR A 307 1.82 9.74 -3.51
CA TYR A 307 0.62 10.51 -3.17
C TYR A 307 -0.16 11.03 -4.39
N TYR A 308 0.54 11.32 -5.49
CA TYR A 308 -0.05 12.01 -6.64
C TYR A 308 -0.47 11.08 -7.78
N ARG A 309 0.01 9.83 -7.81
CA ARG A 309 -0.16 8.92 -8.94
C ARG A 309 -0.32 7.46 -8.51
N TRP A 310 -0.59 6.62 -9.50
CA TRP A 310 -0.56 5.15 -9.39
C TRP A 310 -1.44 4.58 -8.27
N PHE A 311 -2.59 5.19 -8.04
CA PHE A 311 -3.62 4.66 -7.14
C PHE A 311 -3.13 4.46 -5.70
N GLY A 312 -2.16 5.27 -5.24
CA GLY A 312 -1.60 5.18 -3.89
C GLY A 312 -0.64 4.00 -3.69
N THR A 313 -0.12 3.39 -4.75
CA THR A 313 0.93 2.36 -4.62
C THR A 313 2.19 2.94 -3.95
N PRO A 314 2.91 2.17 -3.12
CA PRO A 314 4.10 2.66 -2.43
C PRO A 314 5.28 2.93 -3.37
N GLU A 315 6.21 3.77 -2.93
CA GLU A 315 7.53 4.01 -3.56
C GLU A 315 8.52 2.84 -3.39
N ALA A 316 8.02 1.68 -2.99
CA ALA A 316 8.83 0.47 -2.94
C ALA A 316 9.31 0.10 -4.35
N PRO A 317 10.59 -0.31 -4.51
CA PRO A 317 11.54 -0.67 -3.46
C PRO A 317 12.55 0.43 -3.04
N PHE A 318 12.43 1.68 -3.52
CA PHE A 318 13.54 2.65 -3.46
C PHE A 318 13.42 3.73 -2.36
N GLY A 319 12.23 4.00 -1.83
CA GLY A 319 11.92 5.18 -1.00
C GLY A 319 12.40 5.21 0.46
N TRP A 320 13.37 4.39 0.88
CA TRP A 320 13.78 4.30 2.30
C TRP A 320 14.29 5.62 2.90
N TYR A 321 14.86 6.52 2.08
CA TYR A 321 15.36 7.80 2.55
C TYR A 321 14.25 8.84 2.72
N TYR A 322 13.07 8.61 2.13
CA TYR A 322 11.90 9.47 2.36
C TYR A 322 11.38 9.32 3.79
N ASP A 323 11.54 8.15 4.40
CA ASP A 323 11.19 7.92 5.81
C ASP A 323 12.12 8.66 6.79
N LEU A 324 13.25 9.23 6.31
CA LEU A 324 14.17 10.05 7.10
C LEU A 324 13.87 11.55 7.03
N LEU A 325 13.07 11.99 6.05
CA LEU A 325 12.74 13.41 5.79
C LEU A 325 11.61 13.88 6.69
#